data_AF-A0A2N5ZFJ9-F1
#
_entry.id   AF-A0A2N5ZFJ9-F1
#
_cell.length_a   1.000
_cell.length_b   1.000
_cell.length_c   1.000
_cell.angle_alpha   90.00
_cell.angle_beta   90.00
_cell.angle_gamma   90.00
#
_symmetry.space_group_name_H-M   'P 1'
#
loop_
_entity.id
_entity.type
_entity.pdbx_description
1 polymer ?
#
loop_
_entity_poly.entity_id
_entity_poly.type
_entity_poly.pdbx_seq_one_letter_code
_entity_poly.pdbx_strand_id
1 'polypeptide(L)'
;MAHAYTPGLKVAPRTLVKKERRLPLKGNITVKKGDKVTSDTVVARTELPGNVTPMNIVNTLSITPEELDEVMFKKEGDKVEKGEMMAQTKGFFGYFKSAVNAPVSGTIESISEVTGQVIIRQAPIPVEMKAYIDGVIDEIMPEEGVILGSEAAFIQGIFGIGGETEGELKFVADDISAVLDENKIDDSLKGKIIVGGSLVKKEAIDKAVKCGVKGIICGGIDAQDLKEVLGYDIGVAITGHEEIGLTVVVTEGFGQINMAQKTFELLKENEGKKASINGATQIRAGVMRPEIIITLNVPDDLNSVKINESSEAGGMNKGDSLRVIRGNHFGEIVEVTDLPVELTVVDSETKVRVVEVQLGSGEKLLLPRANVETIEK
;
A
#
# COMPACT_ATOMS: atom_id res chain seq x y z
N MET A 1 -20.71 -5.36 20.04
CA MET A 1 -20.07 -6.69 20.15
C MET A 1 -18.61 -6.50 19.77
N ALA A 2 -17.69 -6.80 20.68
CA ALA A 2 -16.26 -6.56 20.42
C ALA A 2 -15.71 -7.76 19.62
N HIS A 3 -15.46 -7.54 18.33
CA HIS A 3 -14.90 -8.55 17.44
C HIS A 3 -13.57 -9.05 18.02
N ALA A 4 -13.46 -10.37 18.16
CA ALA A 4 -12.21 -11.01 18.46
C ALA A 4 -11.26 -10.78 17.28
N TYR A 5 -10.10 -10.17 17.53
CA TYR A 5 -9.00 -10.20 16.58
C TYR A 5 -8.50 -11.64 16.53
N THR A 6 -9.01 -12.41 15.57
CA THR A 6 -8.43 -13.69 15.18
C THR A 6 -7.38 -13.36 14.13
N PRO A 7 -6.10 -13.65 14.37
CA PRO A 7 -5.08 -13.43 13.35
C PRO A 7 -5.34 -14.38 12.18
N GLY A 8 -5.90 -13.83 11.10
CA GLY A 8 -6.20 -14.52 9.85
C GLY A 8 -6.35 -13.49 8.73
N LEU A 9 -5.89 -13.84 7.53
CA LEU A 9 -6.12 -13.00 6.35
C LEU A 9 -7.59 -13.09 5.95
N LYS A 10 -8.23 -11.96 5.68
CA LYS A 10 -9.62 -11.96 5.24
C LYS A 10 -9.73 -12.43 3.80
N VAL A 11 -10.50 -13.49 3.58
CA VAL A 11 -10.95 -13.95 2.26
C VAL A 11 -12.48 -13.98 2.28
N ALA A 12 -13.10 -13.03 1.58
CA ALA A 12 -14.54 -12.87 1.53
C ALA A 12 -15.00 -12.88 0.07
N PRO A 13 -15.74 -13.92 -0.38
CA PRO A 13 -16.27 -13.98 -1.75
C PRO A 13 -17.19 -12.82 -2.11
N ARG A 14 -17.83 -12.23 -1.10
CA ARG A 14 -18.75 -11.10 -1.25
C ARG A 14 -18.78 -10.29 0.04
N THR A 15 -18.36 -9.03 -0.02
CA THR A 15 -18.35 -8.10 1.11
C THR A 15 -18.53 -6.67 0.62
N LEU A 16 -18.80 -5.75 1.56
CA LEU A 16 -18.92 -4.33 1.28
C LEU A 16 -17.54 -3.75 1.59
N VAL A 17 -16.81 -3.40 0.54
CA VAL A 17 -15.51 -2.76 0.70
C VAL A 17 -15.75 -1.27 0.76
N LYS A 18 -15.26 -0.63 1.83
CA LYS A 18 -15.16 0.83 1.91
C LYS A 18 -13.70 1.24 1.84
N LYS A 19 -13.43 2.33 1.12
CA LYS A 19 -12.11 2.93 0.97
C LYS A 19 -12.17 4.39 1.35
N GLU A 20 -11.29 4.77 2.28
CA GLU A 20 -11.01 6.16 2.58
C GLU A 20 -9.91 6.64 1.64
N ARG A 21 -10.18 7.75 0.95
CA ARG A 21 -9.28 8.39 -0.01
C ARG A 21 -8.97 9.78 0.50
N ARG A 22 -7.91 9.87 1.31
CA ARG A 22 -7.55 11.08 2.07
C ARG A 22 -6.29 11.72 1.53
N LEU A 23 -6.35 13.04 1.31
CA LEU A 23 -5.23 13.86 0.90
C LEU A 23 -4.23 14.05 2.04
N PRO A 24 -2.93 14.20 1.72
CA PRO A 24 -1.89 14.46 2.72
C PRO A 24 -1.97 15.88 3.30
N LEU A 25 -2.60 16.81 2.58
CA LEU A 25 -2.86 18.19 2.97
C LEU A 25 -4.28 18.56 2.56
N LYS A 26 -4.82 19.61 3.18
CA LYS A 26 -6.08 20.21 2.73
C LYS A 26 -6.04 20.49 1.23
N GLY A 27 -7.14 20.23 0.55
CA GLY A 27 -7.25 20.43 -0.88
C GLY A 27 -8.70 20.46 -1.35
N ASN A 28 -8.90 20.11 -2.62
CA ASN A 28 -10.19 20.21 -3.28
C ASN A 28 -10.76 18.83 -3.57
N ILE A 29 -12.01 18.62 -3.17
CA ILE A 29 -12.79 17.42 -3.54
C ILE A 29 -13.43 17.64 -4.91
N THR A 30 -13.30 16.66 -5.80
CA THR A 30 -13.74 16.77 -7.20
C THR A 30 -15.05 16.03 -7.49
N VAL A 31 -15.59 15.32 -6.50
CA VAL A 31 -16.81 14.51 -6.57
C VAL A 31 -17.79 14.89 -5.47
N LYS A 32 -19.03 14.39 -5.57
CA LYS A 32 -20.10 14.59 -4.60
C LYS A 32 -20.59 13.27 -4.03
N LYS A 33 -21.23 13.32 -2.86
CA LYS A 33 -21.90 12.16 -2.27
C LYS A 33 -22.93 11.59 -3.24
N GLY A 34 -22.92 10.27 -3.42
CA GLY A 34 -23.78 9.53 -4.34
C GLY A 34 -23.24 9.42 -5.77
N ASP A 35 -22.12 10.09 -6.11
CA ASP A 35 -21.51 9.93 -7.43
C ASP A 35 -20.99 8.50 -7.61
N LYS A 36 -21.22 7.92 -8.79
CA LYS A 36 -20.57 6.67 -9.20
C LYS A 36 -19.25 7.01 -9.88
N VAL A 37 -18.18 6.34 -9.45
CA VAL A 37 -16.82 6.58 -9.91
C VAL A 37 -16.17 5.29 -10.37
N THR A 38 -15.27 5.40 -11.34
CA THR A 38 -14.33 4.34 -11.70
C THR A 38 -13.07 4.49 -10.86
N SER A 39 -12.32 3.41 -10.66
CA SER A 39 -11.09 3.38 -9.87
C SER A 39 -10.02 4.40 -10.29
N ASP A 40 -10.00 4.81 -11.56
CA ASP A 40 -9.10 5.83 -12.09
C ASP A 40 -9.61 7.28 -11.95
N THR A 41 -10.85 7.47 -11.53
CA THR A 41 -11.45 8.79 -11.30
C THR A 41 -10.69 9.52 -10.18
N VAL A 42 -10.23 10.74 -10.44
CA VAL A 42 -9.66 11.62 -9.41
C VAL A 42 -10.81 12.12 -8.52
N VAL A 43 -10.77 11.78 -7.24
CA VAL A 43 -11.80 12.14 -6.24
C VAL A 43 -11.40 13.32 -5.36
N ALA A 44 -10.09 13.57 -5.22
CA ALA A 44 -9.57 14.72 -4.50
C ALA A 44 -8.20 15.12 -5.05
N ARG A 45 -7.81 16.38 -4.89
CA ARG A 45 -6.48 16.88 -5.28
C ARG A 45 -5.96 17.97 -4.36
N THR A 46 -4.65 18.01 -4.16
CA THR A 46 -3.94 19.06 -3.44
C THR A 46 -2.60 19.36 -4.12
N GLU A 47 -1.88 20.37 -3.65
CA GLU A 47 -0.53 20.68 -4.10
C GLU A 47 0.41 20.66 -2.89
N LEU A 48 1.41 19.78 -2.91
CA LEU A 48 2.47 19.81 -1.91
C LEU A 48 3.39 21.00 -2.18
N PRO A 49 3.94 21.64 -1.14
CA PRO A 49 4.96 22.65 -1.30
C PRO A 49 6.13 22.09 -2.12
N GLY A 50 6.60 22.85 -3.11
CA GLY A 50 7.78 22.46 -3.88
C GLY A 50 9.02 22.35 -2.99
N ASN A 51 9.96 21.52 -3.42
CA ASN A 51 11.24 21.33 -2.72
C ASN A 51 11.97 22.66 -2.55
N VAL A 52 12.68 22.80 -1.43
CA VAL A 52 13.50 23.97 -1.12
C VAL A 52 14.97 23.68 -1.39
N THR A 53 15.65 24.61 -2.05
CA THR A 53 17.10 24.55 -2.29
C THR A 53 17.76 25.75 -1.61
N PRO A 54 18.43 25.56 -0.48
CA PRO A 54 19.19 26.62 0.17
C PRO A 54 20.51 26.86 -0.57
N MET A 55 20.89 28.12 -0.71
CA MET A 55 22.15 28.54 -1.30
C MET A 55 22.85 29.55 -0.41
N ASN A 56 24.13 29.34 -0.13
CA ASN A 56 24.94 30.32 0.58
C ASN A 56 25.66 31.22 -0.42
N ILE A 57 25.03 32.35 -0.76
CA ILE A 57 25.54 33.28 -1.77
C ILE A 57 26.77 34.02 -1.25
N VAL A 58 26.76 34.41 0.03
CA VAL A 58 27.86 35.13 0.69
C VAL A 58 29.16 34.33 0.64
N ASN A 59 29.12 33.03 0.99
CA ASN A 59 30.29 32.16 0.89
C ASN A 59 30.69 31.86 -0.56
N THR A 60 29.71 31.74 -1.47
CA THR A 60 29.98 31.44 -2.89
C THR A 60 30.67 32.61 -3.59
N LEU A 61 30.30 33.85 -3.23
CA LEU A 61 30.86 35.08 -3.79
C LEU A 61 32.01 35.67 -2.96
N SER A 62 32.31 35.11 -1.78
CA SER A 62 33.31 35.62 -0.83
C SER A 62 33.08 37.09 -0.44
N ILE A 63 31.82 37.45 -0.14
CA ILE A 63 31.40 38.78 0.29
C ILE A 63 30.95 38.77 1.75
N THR A 64 30.51 39.91 2.30
CA THR A 64 29.81 39.98 3.59
C THR A 64 28.28 40.03 3.39
N PRO A 65 27.48 39.70 4.43
CA PRO A 65 26.03 39.75 4.32
C PRO A 65 25.48 41.15 3.99
N GLU A 66 26.15 42.22 4.43
CA GLU A 66 25.77 43.60 4.12
C GLU A 66 25.91 43.96 2.64
N GLU A 67 26.73 43.21 1.88
CA GLU A 67 26.94 43.41 0.45
C GLU A 67 25.93 42.64 -0.41
N LEU A 68 25.10 41.78 0.20
CA LEU A 68 24.21 40.84 -0.50
C LEU A 68 23.20 41.57 -1.41
N ASP A 69 22.59 42.63 -0.90
CA ASP A 69 21.62 43.45 -1.63
C ASP A 69 22.23 44.13 -2.86
N GLU A 70 23.53 44.44 -2.84
CA GLU A 70 24.19 45.10 -3.95
C GLU A 70 24.59 44.15 -5.09
N VAL A 71 24.73 42.85 -4.79
CA VAL A 71 25.17 41.84 -5.75
C VAL A 71 24.03 41.00 -6.30
N MET A 72 22.89 40.94 -5.60
CA MET A 72 21.71 40.18 -6.02
C MET A 72 20.96 40.91 -7.15
N PHE A 73 20.73 40.20 -8.26
CA PHE A 73 19.89 40.66 -9.38
C PHE A 73 18.42 40.27 -9.22
N LYS A 74 18.11 39.39 -8.28
CA LYS A 74 16.79 38.83 -8.02
C LYS A 74 16.42 39.08 -6.57
N LYS A 75 15.14 39.32 -6.34
CA LYS A 75 14.56 39.61 -5.01
C LYS A 75 13.63 38.49 -4.57
N GLU A 76 13.26 38.52 -3.30
CA GLU A 76 12.18 37.66 -2.80
C GLU A 76 10.92 37.84 -3.67
N GLY A 77 10.31 36.71 -4.04
CA GLY A 77 9.17 36.65 -4.95
C GLY A 77 9.53 36.54 -6.44
N ASP A 78 10.78 36.78 -6.83
CA ASP A 78 11.19 36.66 -8.23
C ASP A 78 11.33 35.19 -8.66
N LYS A 79 10.94 34.92 -9.92
CA LYS A 79 11.18 33.63 -10.57
C LYS A 79 12.61 33.57 -11.13
N VAL A 80 13.18 32.37 -11.03
CA VAL A 80 14.49 32.03 -11.59
C VAL A 80 14.41 30.72 -12.38
N GLU A 81 15.13 30.64 -13.48
CA GLU A 81 15.33 29.40 -14.25
C GLU A 81 16.66 28.75 -13.91
N LYS A 82 16.74 27.42 -13.98
CA LYS A 82 18.00 26.70 -13.78
C LYS A 82 19.08 27.23 -14.73
N GLY A 83 20.20 27.66 -14.17
CA GLY A 83 21.32 28.25 -14.89
C GLY A 83 21.24 29.77 -15.06
N GLU A 84 20.13 30.39 -14.71
CA GLU A 84 19.98 31.85 -14.73
C GLU A 84 20.87 32.50 -13.66
N MET A 85 21.53 33.60 -14.01
CA MET A 85 22.38 34.35 -13.09
C MET A 85 21.50 35.10 -12.07
N MET A 86 21.75 34.86 -10.78
CA MET A 86 21.00 35.46 -9.67
C MET A 86 21.79 36.53 -8.94
N ALA A 87 23.12 36.42 -8.92
CA ALA A 87 23.99 37.38 -8.25
C ALA A 87 25.34 37.49 -8.95
N GLN A 88 25.97 38.66 -8.88
CA GLN A 88 27.32 38.88 -9.39
C GLN A 88 28.06 39.97 -8.61
N THR A 89 29.34 39.75 -8.32
CA THR A 89 30.19 40.77 -7.69
C THR A 89 30.56 41.88 -8.68
N LYS A 90 30.73 43.11 -8.17
CA LYS A 90 31.18 44.26 -8.99
C LYS A 90 32.59 44.07 -9.57
N GLY A 91 33.43 43.26 -8.91
CA GLY A 91 34.83 43.01 -9.28
C GLY A 91 35.76 44.17 -8.93
N PHE A 92 37.08 43.98 -9.06
CA PHE A 92 38.07 45.04 -8.84
C PHE A 92 38.33 45.79 -10.16
N PHE A 93 38.01 47.08 -10.23
CA PHE A 93 38.04 47.88 -11.47
C PHE A 93 37.27 47.23 -12.66
N GLY A 94 36.24 46.43 -12.37
CA GLY A 94 35.43 45.73 -13.38
C GLY A 94 35.99 44.38 -13.86
N TYR A 95 37.17 43.98 -13.39
CA TYR A 95 37.80 42.68 -13.65
C TYR A 95 37.51 41.68 -12.50
N PHE A 96 37.62 40.38 -12.78
CA PHE A 96 37.42 39.28 -11.82
C PHE A 96 36.03 39.25 -11.15
N LYS A 97 34.96 39.30 -11.95
CA LYS A 97 33.59 39.11 -11.44
C LYS A 97 33.32 37.64 -11.16
N SER A 98 32.74 37.37 -10.01
CA SER A 98 32.18 36.05 -9.66
C SER A 98 30.67 36.13 -9.78
N ALA A 99 30.06 35.09 -10.34
CA ALA A 99 28.61 35.01 -10.52
C ALA A 99 28.05 33.74 -9.87
N VAL A 100 26.83 33.84 -9.37
CA VAL A 100 26.06 32.68 -8.90
C VAL A 100 24.84 32.52 -9.77
N ASN A 101 24.67 31.30 -10.27
CA ASN A 101 23.53 30.91 -11.08
C ASN A 101 22.59 30.02 -10.27
N ALA A 102 21.30 30.03 -10.60
CA ALA A 102 20.30 29.19 -9.97
C ALA A 102 20.57 27.70 -10.27
N PRO A 103 20.69 26.83 -9.25
CA PRO A 103 20.88 25.39 -9.45
C PRO A 103 19.60 24.68 -9.90
N VAL A 104 18.44 25.31 -9.64
CA VAL A 104 17.09 24.81 -9.93
C VAL A 104 16.19 25.96 -10.40
N SER A 105 15.16 25.64 -11.18
CA SER A 105 14.09 26.59 -11.49
C SER A 105 13.13 26.71 -10.31
N GLY A 106 12.67 27.91 -10.00
CA GLY A 106 11.77 28.16 -8.86
C GLY A 106 11.49 29.63 -8.62
N THR A 107 11.06 29.94 -7.41
CA THR A 107 10.85 31.29 -6.90
C THR A 107 11.79 31.52 -5.73
N ILE A 108 12.40 32.70 -5.63
CA ILE A 108 13.16 33.09 -4.44
C ILE A 108 12.16 33.28 -3.30
N GLU A 109 12.18 32.35 -2.35
CA GLU A 109 11.29 32.38 -1.20
C GLU A 109 11.78 33.35 -0.13
N SER A 110 13.09 33.35 0.13
CA SER A 110 13.68 34.24 1.12
C SER A 110 15.15 34.53 0.84
N ILE A 111 15.60 35.72 1.24
CA ILE A 111 16.98 36.18 1.24
C ILE A 111 17.32 36.61 2.68
N SER A 112 18.21 35.88 3.34
CA SER A 112 18.63 36.18 4.72
C SER A 112 19.84 37.11 4.72
N GLU A 113 19.62 38.38 5.07
CA GLU A 113 20.68 39.38 5.27
C GLU A 113 21.60 39.05 6.47
N VAL A 114 21.21 38.13 7.36
CA VAL A 114 22.02 37.73 8.52
C VAL A 114 22.97 36.59 8.17
N THR A 115 22.47 35.58 7.46
CA THR A 115 23.23 34.34 7.17
C THR A 115 23.79 34.29 5.75
N GLY A 116 23.37 35.21 4.87
CA GLY A 116 23.75 35.19 3.47
C GLY A 116 23.08 34.10 2.64
N GLN A 117 22.04 33.47 3.18
CA GLN A 117 21.35 32.36 2.53
C GLN A 117 20.18 32.83 1.67
N VAL A 118 20.09 32.30 0.46
CA VAL A 118 18.96 32.46 -0.46
C VAL A 118 18.27 31.11 -0.59
N ILE A 119 16.96 31.07 -0.35
CA ILE A 119 16.15 29.87 -0.47
C ILE A 119 15.35 29.95 -1.77
N ILE A 120 15.53 28.96 -2.65
CA ILE A 120 14.73 28.82 -3.87
C ILE A 120 13.71 27.71 -3.62
N ARG A 121 12.41 28.05 -3.76
CA ARG A 121 11.31 27.08 -3.74
C ARG A 121 10.92 26.68 -5.15
N GLN A 122 10.98 25.39 -5.46
CA GLN A 122 10.52 24.87 -6.74
C GLN A 122 8.99 24.96 -6.86
N ALA A 123 8.46 24.73 -8.07
CA ALA A 123 7.01 24.72 -8.28
C ALA A 123 6.30 23.70 -7.36
N PRO A 124 5.06 23.97 -6.93
CA PRO A 124 4.25 23.01 -6.16
C PRO A 124 4.12 21.67 -6.88
N ILE A 125 4.05 20.58 -6.12
CA ILE A 125 3.94 19.22 -6.64
C ILE A 125 2.47 18.79 -6.56
N PRO A 126 1.75 18.62 -7.68
CA PRO A 126 0.36 18.23 -7.65
C PRO A 126 0.22 16.80 -7.11
N VAL A 127 -0.77 16.59 -6.25
CA VAL A 127 -1.16 15.29 -5.72
C VAL A 127 -2.61 15.05 -6.06
N GLU A 128 -2.87 14.00 -6.82
CA GLU A 128 -4.21 13.55 -7.16
C GLU A 128 -4.49 12.23 -6.46
N MET A 129 -5.63 12.18 -5.78
CA MET A 129 -6.14 10.99 -5.13
C MET A 129 -7.19 10.36 -6.03
N LYS A 130 -6.89 9.17 -6.56
CA LYS A 130 -7.84 8.37 -7.35
C LYS A 130 -8.79 7.60 -6.46
N ALA A 131 -9.93 7.19 -7.00
CA ALA A 131 -10.94 6.38 -6.31
C ALA A 131 -10.42 5.01 -5.87
N TYR A 132 -9.45 4.45 -6.60
CA TYR A 132 -8.84 3.14 -6.39
C TYR A 132 -9.76 1.93 -6.63
N ILE A 133 -11.06 2.04 -6.38
CA ILE A 133 -12.07 1.04 -6.72
C ILE A 133 -13.21 1.67 -7.52
N ASP A 134 -13.84 0.88 -8.38
CA ASP A 134 -15.13 1.24 -8.98
C ASP A 134 -16.19 1.19 -7.86
N GLY A 135 -16.94 2.28 -7.66
CA GLY A 135 -17.79 2.39 -6.49
C GLY A 135 -18.70 3.61 -6.50
N VAL A 136 -19.35 3.84 -5.36
CA VAL A 136 -20.19 5.01 -5.10
C VAL A 136 -19.65 5.79 -3.91
N ILE A 137 -19.66 7.13 -3.99
CA ILE A 137 -19.21 8.00 -2.90
C ILE A 137 -20.23 7.97 -1.75
N ASP A 138 -19.80 7.48 -0.59
CA ASP A 138 -20.60 7.36 0.64
C ASP A 138 -20.57 8.65 1.47
N GLU A 139 -19.38 9.22 1.61
CA GLU A 139 -19.11 10.37 2.48
C GLU A 139 -18.09 11.32 1.86
N ILE A 140 -18.28 12.61 2.10
CA ILE A 140 -17.33 13.67 1.76
C ILE A 140 -16.70 14.17 3.06
N MET A 141 -15.38 14.13 3.14
CA MET A 141 -14.60 14.75 4.21
C MET A 141 -14.10 16.12 3.70
N PRO A 142 -14.71 17.24 4.12
CA PRO A 142 -14.43 18.56 3.53
C PRO A 142 -12.92 18.89 3.53
N GLU A 143 -12.40 19.29 2.38
CA GLU A 143 -10.98 19.58 2.13
C GLU A 143 -10.00 18.40 2.34
N GLU A 144 -10.44 17.27 2.88
CA GLU A 144 -9.56 16.17 3.28
C GLU A 144 -9.65 14.95 2.36
N GLY A 145 -10.85 14.56 1.92
CA GLY A 145 -11.00 13.34 1.15
C GLY A 145 -12.43 12.88 0.97
N VAL A 146 -12.57 11.61 0.61
CA VAL A 146 -13.87 10.93 0.46
C VAL A 146 -13.81 9.52 1.02
N ILE A 147 -14.97 8.99 1.40
CA ILE A 147 -15.16 7.56 1.59
C ILE A 147 -16.04 7.07 0.44
N LEU A 148 -15.58 6.05 -0.28
CA LEU A 148 -16.35 5.36 -1.30
C LEU A 148 -16.47 3.88 -0.96
N GLY A 149 -17.45 3.22 -1.54
CA GLY A 149 -17.62 1.79 -1.35
C GLY A 149 -18.16 1.07 -2.56
N SER A 150 -18.03 -0.25 -2.51
CA SER A 150 -18.49 -1.14 -3.56
C SER A 150 -18.78 -2.53 -3.01
N GLU A 151 -19.64 -3.27 -3.69
CA GLU A 151 -19.85 -4.69 -3.41
C GLU A 151 -18.78 -5.48 -4.17
N ALA A 152 -17.92 -6.19 -3.43
CA ALA A 152 -16.72 -6.79 -4.00
C ALA A 152 -16.38 -8.15 -3.36
N ALA A 153 -15.64 -8.97 -4.10
CA ALA A 153 -14.84 -10.01 -3.48
C ALA A 153 -13.56 -9.38 -2.92
N PHE A 154 -13.13 -9.81 -1.74
CA PHE A 154 -12.00 -9.22 -1.03
C PHE A 154 -11.05 -10.30 -0.51
N ILE A 155 -9.77 -10.17 -0.84
CA ILE A 155 -8.70 -11.07 -0.40
C ILE A 155 -7.58 -10.22 0.17
N GLN A 156 -7.10 -10.55 1.36
CA GLN A 156 -5.87 -9.99 1.91
C GLN A 156 -4.67 -10.89 1.62
N GLY A 157 -3.60 -10.29 1.10
CA GLY A 157 -2.31 -10.96 0.97
C GLY A 157 -1.49 -10.90 2.26
N ILE A 158 -0.48 -11.75 2.36
CA ILE A 158 0.51 -11.69 3.46
C ILE A 158 1.50 -10.56 3.23
N PHE A 159 1.96 -10.43 1.99
CA PHE A 159 3.05 -9.54 1.62
C PHE A 159 2.90 -9.09 0.16
N GLY A 160 3.44 -7.93 -0.17
CA GLY A 160 3.39 -7.36 -1.51
C GLY A 160 4.38 -6.23 -1.68
N ILE A 161 4.54 -5.79 -2.93
CA ILE A 161 5.37 -4.66 -3.34
C ILE A 161 4.69 -3.91 -4.47
N GLY A 162 5.03 -2.64 -4.63
CA GLY A 162 4.36 -1.76 -5.57
C GLY A 162 3.02 -1.27 -5.02
N GLY A 163 2.61 -0.08 -5.46
CA GLY A 163 1.43 0.59 -4.95
C GLY A 163 0.11 0.07 -5.52
N GLU A 164 -0.86 0.97 -5.57
CA GLU A 164 -2.18 0.72 -6.11
C GLU A 164 -2.16 0.60 -7.64
N THR A 165 -2.85 -0.41 -8.15
CA THR A 165 -3.06 -0.59 -9.59
C THR A 165 -4.39 -1.31 -9.85
N GLU A 166 -4.80 -1.31 -11.11
CA GLU A 166 -6.04 -1.93 -11.56
C GLU A 166 -5.84 -2.66 -12.89
N GLY A 167 -6.68 -3.65 -13.14
CA GLY A 167 -6.69 -4.39 -14.39
C GLY A 167 -7.69 -5.53 -14.40
N GLU A 168 -7.90 -6.10 -15.58
CA GLU A 168 -8.69 -7.32 -15.72
C GLU A 168 -7.90 -8.53 -15.18
N LEU A 169 -8.54 -9.37 -14.38
CA LEU A 169 -7.93 -10.61 -13.89
C LEU A 169 -7.76 -11.63 -15.00
N LYS A 170 -6.58 -12.22 -15.09
CA LYS A 170 -6.27 -13.28 -16.05
C LYS A 170 -5.46 -14.41 -15.43
N PHE A 171 -5.93 -15.64 -15.57
CA PHE A 171 -5.16 -16.79 -15.11
C PHE A 171 -4.10 -17.18 -16.11
N VAL A 172 -2.90 -17.44 -15.60
CA VAL A 172 -1.76 -17.98 -16.35
C VAL A 172 -1.24 -19.29 -15.75
N ALA A 173 -1.61 -19.59 -14.50
CA ALA A 173 -1.37 -20.87 -13.86
C ALA A 173 -2.42 -21.92 -14.21
N ASP A 174 -1.97 -23.17 -14.33
CA ASP A 174 -2.81 -24.33 -14.59
C ASP A 174 -3.49 -24.83 -13.29
N ASP A 175 -2.80 -24.75 -12.15
CA ASP A 175 -3.27 -25.15 -10.82
C ASP A 175 -2.58 -24.38 -9.68
N ILE A 176 -2.98 -24.65 -8.42
CA ILE A 176 -2.46 -23.99 -7.21
C ILE A 176 -0.96 -24.21 -6.96
N SER A 177 -0.37 -25.26 -7.55
CA SER A 177 1.03 -25.64 -7.39
C SER A 177 1.93 -25.06 -8.48
N ALA A 178 1.36 -24.56 -9.57
CA ALA A 178 2.09 -24.05 -10.72
C ALA A 178 3.04 -22.90 -10.35
N VAL A 179 4.29 -23.01 -10.80
CA VAL A 179 5.30 -21.96 -10.68
C VAL A 179 5.17 -21.03 -11.90
N LEU A 180 5.11 -19.72 -11.63
CA LEU A 180 5.02 -18.70 -12.65
C LEU A 180 6.44 -18.28 -13.08
N ASP A 181 6.79 -18.63 -14.32
CA ASP A 181 8.02 -18.24 -15.01
C ASP A 181 7.73 -17.35 -16.24
N GLU A 182 8.78 -16.90 -16.93
CA GLU A 182 8.67 -16.01 -18.10
C GLU A 182 7.93 -16.63 -19.30
N ASN A 183 7.87 -17.97 -19.42
CA ASN A 183 7.25 -18.64 -20.57
C ASN A 183 5.72 -18.55 -20.55
N LYS A 184 5.14 -18.28 -19.38
CA LYS A 184 3.70 -18.09 -19.18
C LYS A 184 3.26 -16.64 -19.45
N ILE A 185 4.17 -15.77 -19.91
CA ILE A 185 3.92 -14.34 -20.07
C ILE A 185 4.23 -13.87 -21.48
N ASP A 186 3.22 -13.27 -22.13
CA ASP A 186 3.30 -12.69 -23.45
C ASP A 186 2.61 -11.32 -23.53
N ASP A 187 2.68 -10.67 -24.71
CA ASP A 187 2.16 -9.32 -24.94
C ASP A 187 0.62 -9.24 -24.86
N SER A 188 -0.11 -10.36 -24.91
CA SER A 188 -1.57 -10.37 -24.75
C SER A 188 -2.01 -10.05 -23.31
N LEU A 189 -1.09 -10.14 -22.35
CA LEU A 189 -1.31 -9.85 -20.94
C LEU A 189 -1.14 -8.37 -20.58
N LYS A 190 -0.82 -7.51 -21.56
CA LYS A 190 -0.66 -6.07 -21.35
C LYS A 190 -1.91 -5.47 -20.70
N GLY A 191 -1.71 -4.69 -19.62
CA GLY A 191 -2.79 -4.03 -18.89
C GLY A 191 -3.56 -4.94 -17.92
N LYS A 192 -3.24 -6.24 -17.85
CA LYS A 192 -3.95 -7.21 -17.01
C LYS A 192 -3.28 -7.39 -15.65
N ILE A 193 -4.04 -7.93 -14.70
CA ILE A 193 -3.52 -8.49 -13.45
C ILE A 193 -3.52 -10.01 -13.61
N ILE A 194 -2.34 -10.63 -13.55
CA ILE A 194 -2.19 -12.06 -13.80
C ILE A 194 -2.17 -12.86 -12.50
N VAL A 195 -2.80 -14.03 -12.51
CA VAL A 195 -2.89 -14.93 -11.37
C VAL A 195 -2.08 -16.19 -11.64
N GLY A 196 -1.09 -16.44 -10.79
CA GLY A 196 -0.26 -17.64 -10.77
C GLY A 196 -0.70 -18.64 -9.68
N GLY A 197 0.11 -19.68 -9.48
CA GLY A 197 -0.11 -20.74 -8.50
C GLY A 197 0.71 -20.51 -7.24
N SER A 198 1.80 -21.28 -7.09
CA SER A 198 2.56 -21.39 -5.83
C SER A 198 3.72 -20.40 -5.67
N LEU A 199 4.33 -19.97 -6.77
CA LEU A 199 5.53 -19.13 -6.72
C LEU A 199 5.59 -18.23 -7.94
N VAL A 200 5.92 -16.95 -7.73
CA VAL A 200 6.40 -16.08 -8.81
C VAL A 200 7.92 -16.02 -8.79
N LYS A 201 8.55 -16.25 -9.94
CA LYS A 201 10.00 -16.08 -10.12
C LYS A 201 10.36 -14.69 -10.60
N LYS A 202 11.60 -14.27 -10.34
CA LYS A 202 12.15 -13.00 -10.82
C LYS A 202 12.04 -12.83 -12.34
N GLU A 203 12.33 -13.86 -13.14
CA GLU A 203 12.25 -13.76 -14.61
C GLU A 203 10.81 -13.48 -15.08
N ALA A 204 9.82 -14.03 -14.37
CA ALA A 204 8.41 -13.76 -14.65
C ALA A 204 8.07 -12.29 -14.36
N ILE A 205 8.54 -11.73 -13.25
CA ILE A 205 8.34 -10.32 -12.90
C ILE A 205 8.95 -9.42 -13.97
N ASP A 206 10.21 -9.65 -14.33
CA ASP A 206 10.90 -8.87 -15.38
C ASP A 206 10.16 -8.93 -16.72
N LYS A 207 9.69 -10.12 -17.10
CA LYS A 207 8.93 -10.32 -18.34
C LYS A 207 7.58 -9.61 -18.28
N ALA A 208 6.88 -9.69 -17.15
CA ALA A 208 5.61 -9.00 -16.91
C ALA A 208 5.75 -7.48 -17.06
N VAL A 209 6.80 -6.88 -16.48
CA VAL A 209 7.11 -5.45 -16.63
C VAL A 209 7.30 -5.09 -18.12
N LYS A 210 8.11 -5.87 -18.85
CA LYS A 210 8.36 -5.64 -20.29
C LYS A 210 7.10 -5.73 -21.14
N CYS A 211 6.20 -6.67 -20.83
CA CYS A 211 4.92 -6.85 -21.53
C CYS A 211 3.84 -5.84 -21.07
N GLY A 212 4.11 -5.02 -20.05
CA GLY A 212 3.16 -4.04 -19.53
C GLY A 212 2.01 -4.63 -18.74
N VAL A 213 2.21 -5.79 -18.10
CA VAL A 213 1.31 -6.36 -17.09
C VAL A 213 1.23 -5.40 -15.91
N LYS A 214 0.02 -5.21 -15.36
CA LYS A 214 -0.22 -4.25 -14.27
C LYS A 214 0.03 -4.83 -12.90
N GLY A 215 -0.18 -6.13 -12.72
CA GLY A 215 0.14 -6.80 -11.47
C GLY A 215 0.13 -8.31 -11.51
N ILE A 216 0.64 -8.91 -10.45
CA ILE A 216 0.79 -10.37 -10.27
C ILE A 216 0.23 -10.77 -8.91
N ILE A 217 -0.57 -11.83 -8.89
CA ILE A 217 -1.06 -12.48 -7.68
C ILE A 217 -0.55 -13.93 -7.66
N CYS A 218 0.17 -14.32 -6.61
CA CYS A 218 0.71 -15.68 -6.44
C CYS A 218 0.63 -16.17 -4.98
N GLY A 219 0.90 -17.46 -4.77
CA GLY A 219 1.04 -18.07 -3.45
C GLY A 219 2.23 -17.51 -2.68
N GLY A 220 3.44 -17.58 -3.26
CA GLY A 220 4.64 -17.01 -2.65
C GLY A 220 5.65 -16.39 -3.62
N ILE A 221 6.72 -15.86 -3.04
CA ILE A 221 7.87 -15.26 -3.72
C ILE A 221 9.16 -15.61 -2.97
N ASP A 222 10.26 -15.86 -3.68
CA ASP A 222 11.56 -16.09 -3.03
C ASP A 222 12.16 -14.78 -2.52
N ALA A 223 12.81 -14.82 -1.35
CA ALA A 223 13.42 -13.64 -0.76
C ALA A 223 14.61 -13.11 -1.59
N GLN A 224 15.35 -13.99 -2.24
CA GLN A 224 16.45 -13.63 -3.13
C GLN A 224 15.91 -12.96 -4.41
N ASP A 225 14.88 -13.54 -5.02
CA ASP A 225 14.21 -12.96 -6.19
C ASP A 225 13.67 -11.56 -5.87
N LEU A 226 13.04 -11.39 -4.71
CA LEU A 226 12.55 -10.11 -4.24
C LEU A 226 13.67 -9.07 -4.10
N LYS A 227 14.80 -9.45 -3.48
CA LYS A 227 15.97 -8.59 -3.34
C LYS A 227 16.51 -8.15 -4.71
N GLU A 228 16.56 -9.07 -5.67
CA GLU A 228 17.04 -8.79 -7.02
C GLU A 228 16.10 -7.89 -7.81
N VAL A 229 14.78 -8.08 -7.67
CA VAL A 229 13.76 -7.21 -8.28
C VAL A 229 13.85 -5.78 -7.72
N LEU A 230 14.09 -5.63 -6.42
CA LEU A 230 14.14 -4.33 -5.76
C LEU A 230 15.51 -3.64 -5.85
N GLY A 231 16.58 -4.42 -5.94
CA GLY A 231 17.96 -3.93 -5.84
C GLY A 231 18.42 -3.63 -4.41
N TYR A 232 17.63 -3.95 -3.38
CA TYR A 232 17.97 -3.77 -1.96
C TYR A 232 17.20 -4.74 -1.05
N ASP A 233 17.63 -4.88 0.20
CA ASP A 233 16.97 -5.73 1.20
C ASP A 233 15.79 -5.01 1.88
N ILE A 234 14.60 -5.64 1.90
CA ILE A 234 13.43 -5.13 2.61
C ILE A 234 13.56 -5.43 4.11
N GLY A 235 14.33 -4.61 4.83
CA GLY A 235 14.62 -4.86 6.25
C GLY A 235 13.38 -4.86 7.17
N VAL A 236 12.48 -3.89 7.02
CA VAL A 236 11.35 -3.66 7.96
C VAL A 236 9.96 -3.99 7.39
N ALA A 237 9.90 -4.53 6.17
CA ALA A 237 8.65 -4.83 5.44
C ALA A 237 7.64 -3.66 5.47
N ILE A 238 8.13 -2.47 5.10
CA ILE A 238 7.32 -1.31 4.72
C ILE A 238 7.46 -1.19 3.21
N THR A 239 6.38 -1.47 2.48
CA THR A 239 6.37 -1.53 1.02
C THR A 239 5.17 -0.78 0.43
N GLY A 240 5.09 -0.71 -0.89
CA GLY A 240 4.01 -0.05 -1.64
C GLY A 240 4.44 1.24 -2.32
N HIS A 241 5.68 1.67 -2.11
CA HIS A 241 6.26 2.86 -2.73
C HIS A 241 7.30 2.52 -3.82
N GLU A 242 7.53 1.24 -4.08
CA GLU A 242 8.51 0.79 -5.05
C GLU A 242 8.00 1.01 -6.48
N GLU A 243 8.82 1.63 -7.32
CA GLU A 243 8.52 1.88 -8.73
C GLU A 243 9.08 0.78 -9.64
N ILE A 244 8.66 -0.47 -9.41
CA ILE A 244 9.13 -1.64 -10.19
C ILE A 244 8.31 -1.89 -11.47
N GLY A 245 7.35 -1.01 -11.79
CA GLY A 245 6.55 -1.08 -13.03
C GLY A 245 5.28 -1.94 -12.96
N LEU A 246 5.07 -2.70 -11.88
CA LEU A 246 3.84 -3.45 -11.60
C LEU A 246 3.65 -3.65 -10.09
N THR A 247 2.48 -4.14 -9.68
CA THR A 247 2.21 -4.51 -8.27
C THR A 247 2.23 -6.03 -8.11
N VAL A 248 2.92 -6.53 -7.07
CA VAL A 248 2.91 -7.95 -6.72
C VAL A 248 2.23 -8.14 -5.38
N VAL A 249 1.28 -9.08 -5.31
CA VAL A 249 0.64 -9.53 -4.07
C VAL A 249 0.88 -11.02 -3.90
N VAL A 250 1.47 -11.42 -2.78
CA VAL A 250 1.58 -12.84 -2.39
C VAL A 250 0.60 -13.15 -1.27
N THR A 251 -0.10 -14.26 -1.44
CA THR A 251 -1.20 -14.68 -0.57
C THR A 251 -0.71 -15.49 0.62
N GLU A 252 0.35 -16.30 0.46
CA GLU A 252 0.83 -17.27 1.46
C GLU A 252 2.26 -17.01 1.97
N GLY A 253 3.01 -16.11 1.33
CA GLY A 253 4.24 -15.54 1.89
C GLY A 253 5.51 -15.82 1.10
N PHE A 254 6.58 -16.22 1.80
CA PHE A 254 7.92 -16.35 1.22
C PHE A 254 8.27 -17.82 0.92
N GLY A 255 8.85 -18.07 -0.26
CA GLY A 255 9.15 -19.40 -0.78
C GLY A 255 8.04 -19.93 -1.68
N GLN A 256 8.21 -21.18 -2.16
CA GLN A 256 7.22 -21.85 -2.98
C GLN A 256 6.11 -22.41 -2.09
N ILE A 257 4.96 -21.72 -2.05
CA ILE A 257 3.82 -22.09 -1.21
C ILE A 257 2.58 -22.09 -2.10
N ASN A 258 1.90 -23.22 -2.20
CA ASN A 258 0.67 -23.30 -2.98
C ASN A 258 -0.35 -22.30 -2.45
N MET A 259 -0.95 -21.52 -3.35
CA MET A 259 -2.09 -20.66 -3.00
C MET A 259 -3.20 -21.52 -2.39
N ALA A 260 -3.85 -21.02 -1.33
CA ALA A 260 -4.97 -21.71 -0.73
C ALA A 260 -6.07 -21.98 -1.79
N GLN A 261 -6.59 -23.20 -1.80
CA GLN A 261 -7.56 -23.65 -2.81
C GLN A 261 -8.75 -22.69 -2.94
N LYS A 262 -9.30 -22.25 -1.81
CA LYS A 262 -10.41 -21.29 -1.73
C LYS A 262 -10.07 -19.93 -2.36
N THR A 263 -8.85 -19.42 -2.15
CA THR A 263 -8.38 -18.16 -2.74
C THR A 263 -8.24 -18.30 -4.26
N PHE A 264 -7.64 -19.41 -4.71
CA PHE A 264 -7.46 -19.70 -6.12
C PHE A 264 -8.81 -19.84 -6.85
N GLU A 265 -9.75 -20.60 -6.28
CA GLU A 265 -11.10 -20.76 -6.80
C GLU A 265 -11.86 -19.43 -6.85
N LEU A 266 -11.81 -18.63 -5.78
CA LEU A 266 -12.44 -17.32 -5.75
C LEU A 266 -11.90 -16.38 -6.83
N LEU A 267 -10.57 -16.34 -7.02
CA LEU A 267 -9.95 -15.58 -8.10
C LEU A 267 -10.41 -16.11 -9.47
N LYS A 268 -10.49 -17.45 -9.62
CA LYS A 268 -10.85 -18.12 -10.88
C LYS A 268 -12.29 -17.86 -11.30
N GLU A 269 -13.23 -17.89 -10.35
CA GLU A 269 -14.64 -17.52 -10.55
C GLU A 269 -14.82 -16.06 -11.03
N ASN A 270 -13.79 -15.23 -10.81
CA ASN A 270 -13.78 -13.82 -11.17
C ASN A 270 -12.78 -13.48 -12.30
N GLU A 271 -12.27 -14.48 -13.02
CA GLU A 271 -11.44 -14.25 -14.21
C GLU A 271 -12.22 -13.40 -15.23
N GLY A 272 -11.53 -12.44 -15.86
CA GLY A 272 -12.13 -11.49 -16.80
C GLY A 272 -12.84 -10.29 -16.15
N LYS A 273 -12.97 -10.25 -14.82
CA LYS A 273 -13.48 -9.07 -14.10
C LYS A 273 -12.37 -8.08 -13.77
N LYS A 274 -12.73 -6.83 -13.58
CA LYS A 274 -11.83 -5.77 -13.13
C LYS A 274 -11.51 -5.98 -11.64
N ALA A 275 -10.22 -5.94 -11.32
CA ALA A 275 -9.71 -5.95 -9.95
C ALA A 275 -8.81 -4.74 -9.70
N SER A 276 -8.84 -4.28 -8.46
CA SER A 276 -7.90 -3.32 -7.90
C SER A 276 -7.03 -4.05 -6.88
N ILE A 277 -5.72 -3.86 -6.98
CA ILE A 277 -4.76 -4.47 -6.04
C ILE A 277 -3.84 -3.42 -5.47
N ASN A 278 -3.37 -3.64 -4.24
CA ASN A 278 -2.35 -2.82 -3.61
C ASN A 278 -1.33 -3.74 -2.93
N GLY A 279 -0.05 -3.56 -3.26
CA GLY A 279 1.05 -4.33 -2.68
C GLY A 279 1.55 -3.79 -1.35
N ALA A 280 1.07 -2.62 -0.91
CA ALA A 280 1.54 -1.97 0.31
C ALA A 280 1.41 -2.88 1.53
N THR A 281 2.55 -3.19 2.15
CA THR A 281 2.66 -4.01 3.35
C THR A 281 3.30 -3.20 4.46
N GLN A 282 2.75 -3.26 5.66
CA GLN A 282 3.34 -2.68 6.87
C GLN A 282 3.02 -3.58 8.07
N ILE A 283 4.06 -4.16 8.67
CA ILE A 283 3.90 -5.16 9.73
C ILE A 283 3.92 -4.59 11.16
N ARG A 284 4.33 -3.33 11.35
CA ARG A 284 4.45 -2.67 12.66
C ARG A 284 3.82 -1.28 12.61
N ALA A 285 3.21 -0.86 13.72
CA ALA A 285 2.54 0.44 13.92
C ALA A 285 1.57 0.82 12.78
N GLY A 286 0.29 0.49 12.89
CA GLY A 286 -0.67 0.70 11.80
C GLY A 286 -0.51 -0.36 10.71
N VAL A 287 -0.84 -1.62 11.07
CA VAL A 287 -0.67 -2.78 10.19
C VAL A 287 -1.44 -2.56 8.90
N MET A 288 -0.72 -2.60 7.77
CA MET A 288 -1.31 -2.64 6.43
C MET A 288 -0.96 -3.95 5.76
N ARG A 289 -1.95 -4.56 5.14
CA ARG A 289 -1.79 -5.77 4.35
C ARG A 289 -2.08 -5.45 2.89
N PRO A 290 -1.38 -6.11 1.97
CA PRO A 290 -1.78 -6.11 0.58
C PRO A 290 -3.22 -6.58 0.45
N GLU A 291 -3.85 -6.13 -0.61
CA GLU A 291 -5.25 -6.44 -0.85
C GLU A 291 -5.55 -6.62 -2.33
N ILE A 292 -6.55 -7.45 -2.59
CA ILE A 292 -7.13 -7.70 -3.88
C ILE A 292 -8.63 -7.50 -3.74
N ILE A 293 -9.15 -6.55 -4.52
CA ILE A 293 -10.56 -6.16 -4.52
C ILE A 293 -11.09 -6.39 -5.93
N ILE A 294 -12.09 -7.26 -6.06
CA ILE A 294 -12.74 -7.56 -7.33
C ILE A 294 -14.13 -6.95 -7.27
N THR A 295 -14.38 -5.91 -8.06
CA THR A 295 -15.69 -5.26 -8.10
C THR A 295 -16.71 -6.24 -8.67
N LEU A 296 -17.72 -6.61 -7.86
CA LEU A 296 -18.81 -7.47 -8.28
C LEU A 296 -19.99 -6.63 -8.78
N ASN A 297 -20.29 -5.55 -8.06
CA ASN A 297 -21.41 -4.68 -8.35
C ASN A 297 -21.17 -3.28 -7.73
N VAL A 298 -21.55 -2.24 -8.46
CA VAL A 298 -21.56 -0.86 -7.96
C VAL A 298 -23.00 -0.50 -7.59
N PRO A 299 -23.37 -0.54 -6.30
CA PRO A 299 -24.73 -0.24 -5.87
C PRO A 299 -25.08 1.23 -6.08
N ASP A 300 -26.37 1.55 -6.15
CA ASP A 300 -26.85 2.94 -6.14
C ASP A 300 -26.69 3.59 -4.76
N ASP A 301 -26.83 2.79 -3.69
CA ASP A 301 -26.62 3.18 -2.29
C ASP A 301 -25.97 2.02 -1.54
N LEU A 302 -24.89 2.28 -0.80
CA LEU A 302 -24.22 1.25 -0.01
C LEU A 302 -25.12 0.65 1.08
N ASN A 303 -26.09 1.41 1.61
CA ASN A 303 -27.03 0.92 2.61
C ASN A 303 -28.04 -0.09 2.04
N SER A 304 -28.17 -0.15 0.71
CA SER A 304 -29.03 -1.14 0.04
C SER A 304 -28.41 -2.54 -0.03
N VAL A 305 -27.09 -2.64 0.15
CA VAL A 305 -26.36 -3.91 0.03
C VAL A 305 -26.54 -4.72 1.31
N LYS A 306 -27.39 -5.74 1.24
CA LYS A 306 -27.54 -6.73 2.31
C LYS A 306 -26.49 -7.81 2.16
N ILE A 307 -25.43 -7.72 2.96
CA ILE A 307 -24.44 -8.78 3.08
C ILE A 307 -24.81 -9.58 4.31
N ASN A 308 -25.14 -10.85 4.11
CA ASN A 308 -25.30 -11.75 5.24
C ASN A 308 -23.94 -11.84 5.93
N GLU A 309 -23.83 -11.24 7.13
CA GLU A 309 -22.64 -11.26 7.98
C GLU A 309 -22.18 -12.70 8.35
N SER A 310 -22.93 -13.73 7.94
CA SER A 310 -22.59 -15.15 8.07
C SER A 310 -21.35 -15.59 7.27
N SER A 311 -20.62 -14.66 6.66
CA SER A 311 -19.36 -14.91 5.93
C SER A 311 -18.26 -13.91 6.30
N GLU A 312 -18.29 -13.38 7.52
CA GLU A 312 -17.07 -12.90 8.16
C GLU A 312 -16.16 -14.11 8.45
N ALA A 313 -15.21 -14.38 7.57
CA ALA A 313 -14.03 -15.15 7.93
C ALA A 313 -13.34 -14.44 9.11
N GLY A 314 -13.30 -15.10 10.28
CA GLY A 314 -12.42 -14.69 11.38
C GLY A 314 -13.03 -14.60 12.78
N GLY A 315 -14.21 -15.14 13.04
CA GLY A 315 -14.70 -15.37 14.41
C GLY A 315 -14.48 -16.83 14.82
N MET A 316 -13.81 -17.06 15.95
CA MET A 316 -13.82 -18.36 16.62
C MET A 316 -15.14 -18.50 17.37
N ASN A 317 -15.88 -19.58 17.14
CA ASN A 317 -17.13 -19.93 17.82
C ASN A 317 -16.94 -21.19 18.67
N LYS A 318 -17.84 -21.39 19.64
CA LYS A 318 -17.92 -22.68 20.36
C LYS A 318 -18.26 -23.80 19.37
N GLY A 319 -17.55 -24.91 19.45
CA GLY A 319 -17.65 -26.06 18.56
C GLY A 319 -16.73 -26.01 17.33
N ASP A 320 -15.98 -24.91 17.13
CA ASP A 320 -15.01 -24.84 16.03
C ASP A 320 -13.82 -25.76 16.29
N SER A 321 -13.28 -26.37 15.23
CA SER A 321 -12.01 -27.10 15.29
C SER A 321 -10.85 -26.15 15.01
N LEU A 322 -9.86 -26.16 15.90
CA LEU A 322 -8.66 -25.34 15.81
C LEU A 322 -7.43 -26.22 15.75
N ARG A 323 -6.35 -25.72 15.15
CA ARG A 323 -5.03 -26.31 15.27
C ARG A 323 -4.18 -25.48 16.22
N VAL A 324 -3.48 -26.14 17.14
CA VAL A 324 -2.49 -25.47 17.99
C VAL A 324 -1.24 -25.18 17.16
N ILE A 325 -0.85 -23.92 17.07
CA ILE A 325 0.29 -23.45 16.27
C ILE A 325 1.50 -23.02 17.10
N ARG A 326 1.39 -22.99 18.44
CA ARG A 326 2.51 -22.66 19.34
C ARG A 326 2.35 -23.30 20.72
N GLY A 327 3.48 -23.67 21.32
CA GLY A 327 3.54 -24.20 22.69
C GLY A 327 3.34 -25.71 22.76
N ASN A 328 2.95 -26.19 23.95
CA ASN A 328 2.60 -27.59 24.16
C ASN A 328 1.38 -27.95 23.30
N HIS A 329 1.30 -29.20 22.82
CA HIS A 329 0.27 -29.68 21.88
C HIS A 329 0.36 -29.09 20.46
N PHE A 330 1.51 -28.53 20.05
CA PHE A 330 1.71 -28.05 18.68
C PHE A 330 1.30 -29.09 17.63
N GLY A 331 0.47 -28.66 16.68
CA GLY A 331 -0.06 -29.49 15.60
C GLY A 331 -1.33 -30.27 15.95
N GLU A 332 -1.72 -30.35 17.23
CA GLU A 332 -2.94 -31.05 17.63
C GLU A 332 -4.20 -30.29 17.23
N ILE A 333 -5.24 -31.06 16.89
CA ILE A 333 -6.57 -30.53 16.60
C ILE A 333 -7.40 -30.56 17.88
N VAL A 334 -7.99 -29.41 18.20
CA VAL A 334 -8.75 -29.19 19.42
C VAL A 334 -10.10 -28.55 19.09
N GLU A 335 -11.11 -28.81 19.92
CA GLU A 335 -12.46 -28.24 19.75
C GLU A 335 -12.69 -27.09 20.74
N VAL A 336 -13.27 -25.98 20.29
CA VAL A 336 -13.57 -24.83 21.17
C VAL A 336 -14.74 -25.15 22.09
N THR A 337 -14.52 -25.11 23.40
CA THR A 337 -15.57 -25.32 24.40
C THR A 337 -16.08 -24.01 25.01
N ASP A 338 -15.20 -23.01 25.17
CA ASP A 338 -15.58 -21.69 25.65
C ASP A 338 -14.65 -20.57 25.16
N LEU A 339 -15.16 -19.34 25.20
CA LEU A 339 -14.48 -18.12 24.78
C LEU A 339 -14.58 -17.07 25.89
N PRO A 340 -13.76 -17.17 26.94
CA PRO A 340 -13.74 -16.19 28.02
C PRO A 340 -13.53 -14.77 27.50
N VAL A 341 -14.30 -13.83 28.04
CA VAL A 341 -14.26 -12.40 27.65
C VAL A 341 -13.17 -11.65 28.42
N GLU A 342 -12.91 -12.07 29.66
CA GLU A 342 -11.90 -11.46 30.52
C GLU A 342 -10.48 -11.89 30.12
N LEU A 343 -9.50 -11.01 30.35
CA LEU A 343 -8.09 -11.34 30.14
C LEU A 343 -7.61 -12.26 31.26
N THR A 344 -6.97 -13.36 30.89
CA THR A 344 -6.40 -14.31 31.84
C THR A 344 -4.89 -14.09 31.96
N VAL A 345 -4.37 -14.18 33.18
CA VAL A 345 -2.92 -14.21 33.43
C VAL A 345 -2.40 -15.58 33.05
N VAL A 346 -1.50 -15.65 32.07
CA VAL A 346 -0.80 -16.89 31.70
C VAL A 346 0.53 -17.01 32.45
N ASP A 347 1.22 -18.15 32.33
CA ASP A 347 2.48 -18.45 33.03
C ASP A 347 3.58 -17.39 32.86
N SER A 348 3.55 -16.62 31.78
CA SER A 348 4.44 -15.48 31.56
C SER A 348 4.04 -14.20 32.32
N GLU A 349 3.11 -14.31 33.27
CA GLU A 349 2.47 -13.24 34.05
C GLU A 349 1.75 -12.18 33.19
N THR A 350 1.63 -12.42 31.88
CA THR A 350 1.02 -11.50 30.93
C THR A 350 -0.49 -11.72 30.87
N LYS A 351 -1.25 -10.63 30.78
CA LYS A 351 -2.71 -10.69 30.59
C LYS A 351 -3.04 -10.84 29.11
N VAL A 352 -3.57 -12.00 28.72
CA VAL A 352 -3.89 -12.31 27.33
C VAL A 352 -5.32 -12.81 27.18
N ARG A 353 -5.87 -12.71 25.96
CA ARG A 353 -7.13 -13.36 25.61
C ARG A 353 -6.87 -14.85 25.38
N VAL A 354 -7.73 -15.67 25.96
CA VAL A 354 -7.62 -17.13 25.91
C VAL A 354 -8.83 -17.74 25.20
N VAL A 355 -8.69 -19.01 24.84
CA VAL A 355 -9.75 -19.91 24.40
C VAL A 355 -9.70 -21.16 25.27
N GLU A 356 -10.85 -21.65 25.72
CA GLU A 356 -10.96 -22.96 26.34
C GLU A 356 -11.24 -24.00 25.25
N VAL A 357 -10.33 -24.96 25.11
CA VAL A 357 -10.41 -26.01 24.09
C VAL A 357 -10.42 -27.39 24.73
N GLN A 358 -10.96 -28.37 24.01
CA GLN A 358 -10.94 -29.76 24.40
C GLN A 358 -10.10 -30.57 23.41
N LEU A 359 -9.15 -31.35 23.94
CA LEU A 359 -8.36 -32.31 23.20
C LEU A 359 -9.21 -33.53 22.84
N GLY A 360 -8.80 -34.30 21.82
CA GLY A 360 -9.45 -35.58 21.48
C GLY A 360 -9.44 -36.61 22.63
N SER A 361 -8.56 -36.44 23.62
CA SER A 361 -8.52 -37.24 24.86
C SER A 361 -9.63 -36.89 25.86
N GLY A 362 -10.37 -35.80 25.63
CA GLY A 362 -11.39 -35.25 26.54
C GLY A 362 -10.85 -34.24 27.56
N GLU A 363 -9.53 -34.06 27.66
CA GLU A 363 -8.89 -33.05 28.51
C GLU A 363 -9.19 -31.63 28.03
N LYS A 364 -9.43 -30.72 28.99
CA LYS A 364 -9.69 -29.30 28.72
C LYS A 364 -8.43 -28.48 28.96
N LEU A 365 -8.09 -27.63 27.99
CA LEU A 365 -6.95 -26.74 28.02
C LEU A 365 -7.38 -25.29 27.82
N LEU A 366 -6.59 -24.40 28.39
CA LEU A 366 -6.76 -22.96 28.23
C LEU A 366 -5.56 -22.41 27.46
N LEU A 367 -5.77 -22.00 26.21
CA LEU A 367 -4.71 -21.57 25.31
C LEU A 367 -4.83 -20.08 24.99
N PRO A 368 -3.72 -19.32 24.90
CA PRO A 368 -3.76 -17.99 24.30
C PRO A 368 -4.33 -18.06 22.89
N ARG A 369 -5.24 -17.14 22.53
CA ARG A 369 -5.84 -17.15 21.17
C ARG A 369 -4.81 -17.00 20.05
N ALA A 370 -3.65 -16.40 20.35
CA ALA A 370 -2.54 -16.28 19.41
C ALA A 370 -1.78 -17.59 19.13
N ASN A 371 -2.05 -18.65 19.89
CA ASN A 371 -1.39 -19.94 19.79
C ASN A 371 -2.25 -20.98 19.05
N VAL A 372 -3.37 -20.57 18.49
CA VAL A 372 -4.30 -21.44 17.76
C VAL A 372 -4.71 -20.78 16.45
N GLU A 373 -4.91 -21.59 15.41
CA GLU A 373 -5.48 -21.16 14.13
C GLU A 373 -6.81 -21.90 13.90
N THR A 374 -7.79 -21.23 13.30
CA THR A 374 -9.04 -21.88 12.88
C THR A 374 -8.78 -22.81 11.71
N ILE A 375 -9.29 -24.04 11.79
CA ILE A 375 -9.30 -24.96 10.66
C ILE A 375 -10.62 -24.70 9.92
N GLU A 376 -10.54 -24.07 8.74
CA GLU A 376 -11.74 -23.95 7.90
C GLU A 376 -12.18 -25.36 7.44
N LYS A 377 -13.47 -25.66 7.57
CA LYS A 377 -14.10 -26.86 7.01
C LYS A 377 -14.31 -26.72 5.51
#